data_AF-A0AAN5C4T8-F1
#
_entry.id   AF-A0AAN5C4T8-F1
#
_cell.length_a   1.000
_cell.length_b   1.000
_cell.length_c   1.000
_cell.angle_alpha   90.00
_cell.angle_beta   90.00
_cell.angle_gamma   90.00
#
_symmetry.space_group_name_H-M   'P 1'
#
loop_
_entity.id
_entity.type
_entity.pdbx_description
1 polymer ?
#
loop_
_entity_poly.entity_id
_entity_poly.type
_entity_poly.pdbx_seq_one_letter_code
_entity_poly.pdbx_strand_id
1 'polypeptide(L)'
;YEKASPSTRWILVIVEAANIVPAVLNASLWMLGFIDVAINTAINFVLNNFSRIVYFMTYRKNVMALNEINRGEISFDSYSVARSFQLRENVMVMRYFVSVALPSVAVSFPCFVYFAFHQFGPSEWILPRKITYSLFDLHVILFRLVYLYREITVNDTILKEFKKINLITCLIRFLPHSRRVNPYKDRSESFRAEDNTQSYFDQLS
;
A
#
# COMPACT_ATOMS: atom_id res chain seq x y z
N TYR A 1 -28.83 -1.92 -18.09
CA TYR A 1 -27.35 -1.93 -18.18
C TYR A 1 -26.83 -0.69 -17.47
N GLU A 2 -26.54 -0.81 -16.18
CA GLU A 2 -25.93 0.31 -15.43
C GLU A 2 -24.53 0.59 -15.99
N LYS A 3 -24.20 1.87 -16.15
CA LYS A 3 -22.86 2.31 -16.54
C LYS A 3 -21.88 1.76 -15.50
N ALA A 4 -21.05 0.81 -15.91
CA ALA A 4 -19.99 0.27 -15.08
C ALA A 4 -19.13 1.45 -14.59
N SER A 5 -19.15 1.69 -13.27
CA SER A 5 -18.22 2.63 -12.66
C SER A 5 -16.81 2.22 -13.08
N PRO A 6 -15.94 3.18 -13.48
CA PRO A 6 -14.57 2.86 -13.86
C PRO A 6 -13.94 1.97 -12.80
N SER A 7 -13.42 0.82 -13.23
CA SER A 7 -12.84 -0.17 -12.32
C SER A 7 -11.75 0.50 -11.50
N THR A 8 -11.82 0.40 -10.17
CA THR A 8 -10.81 0.94 -9.25
C THR A 8 -9.41 0.43 -9.57
N ARG A 9 -9.29 -0.70 -10.28
CA ARG A 9 -8.01 -1.18 -10.85
C ARG A 9 -7.40 -0.16 -11.82
N TRP A 10 -8.19 0.43 -12.70
CA TRP A 10 -7.72 1.49 -13.61
C TRP A 10 -7.32 2.74 -12.86
N ILE A 11 -8.05 3.11 -11.80
CA ILE A 11 -7.67 4.25 -10.95
C ILE A 11 -6.30 4.00 -10.32
N LEU A 12 -6.05 2.79 -9.80
CA LEU A 12 -4.73 2.41 -9.28
C LEU A 12 -3.64 2.49 -10.35
N VAL A 13 -3.88 1.91 -11.53
CA VAL A 13 -2.92 1.96 -12.65
C VAL A 13 -2.60 3.39 -13.06
N ILE A 14 -3.62 4.25 -13.16
CA ILE A 14 -3.45 5.66 -13.52
C ILE A 14 -2.66 6.40 -12.43
N VAL A 15 -2.98 6.17 -11.16
CA VAL A 15 -2.25 6.79 -10.02
C VAL A 15 -0.80 6.32 -10.00
N GLU A 16 -0.52 5.04 -10.22
CA GLU A 16 0.84 4.51 -10.28
C GLU A 16 1.61 5.05 -11.49
N ALA A 17 0.99 5.09 -12.67
CA ALA A 17 1.61 5.69 -13.86
C ALA A 17 1.91 7.18 -13.65
N ALA A 18 0.99 7.91 -13.02
CA ALA A 18 1.17 9.32 -12.66
C ALA A 18 2.23 9.54 -11.58
N ASN A 19 2.66 8.50 -10.85
CA ASN A 19 3.82 8.58 -9.95
C ASN A 19 5.13 8.24 -10.68
N ILE A 20 5.13 7.13 -11.42
CA ILE A 20 6.34 6.59 -12.04
C ILE A 20 6.84 7.52 -13.14
N VAL A 21 5.95 8.01 -14.03
CA VAL A 21 6.36 8.82 -15.17
C VAL A 21 7.03 10.14 -14.72
N PRO A 22 6.42 10.95 -13.83
CA PRO A 22 7.09 12.15 -13.33
C PRO A 22 8.36 11.87 -12.53
N ALA A 23 8.40 10.78 -11.76
CA ALA A 23 9.60 10.40 -11.02
C ALA A 23 10.77 10.05 -11.95
N VAL A 24 10.51 9.30 -13.03
CA VAL A 24 11.51 8.96 -14.05
C VAL A 24 11.98 10.22 -14.76
N LEU A 25 11.06 11.09 -15.20
CA LEU A 25 11.41 12.36 -15.86
C LEU A 25 12.26 13.25 -14.95
N ASN A 26 11.86 13.41 -13.69
CA ASN A 26 12.60 14.20 -12.70
C ASN A 26 14.01 13.62 -12.46
N ALA A 27 14.13 12.30 -12.33
CA ALA A 27 15.41 11.63 -12.21
C ALA A 27 16.30 11.81 -13.46
N SER A 28 15.71 11.74 -14.66
CA SER A 28 16.43 11.98 -15.92
C SER A 28 16.93 13.42 -16.02
N LEU A 29 16.11 14.41 -15.67
CA LEU A 29 16.50 15.82 -15.66
C LEU A 29 17.65 16.09 -14.68
N TRP A 30 17.62 15.45 -13.51
CA TRP A 30 18.70 15.54 -12.53
C TRP A 30 19.99 14.89 -13.03
N MET A 31 19.91 13.69 -13.62
CA MET A 31 21.06 12.96 -14.17
C MET A 31 21.73 13.71 -15.34
N LEU A 32 20.95 14.44 -16.14
CA LEU A 32 21.46 15.27 -17.23
C LEU A 32 22.01 16.63 -16.75
N GLY A 33 21.94 16.92 -15.45
CA GLY A 33 22.43 18.16 -14.86
C GLY A 33 21.54 19.38 -15.10
N PHE A 34 20.30 19.21 -15.56
CA PHE A 34 19.37 20.33 -15.79
C PHE A 34 18.77 20.89 -14.50
N ILE A 35 18.66 20.08 -13.46
CA ILE A 35 18.12 20.48 -12.16
C ILE A 35 19.08 20.13 -11.03
N ASP A 36 19.15 21.02 -10.04
CA ASP A 36 19.91 20.77 -8.82
C ASP A 36 19.28 19.64 -7.99
N VAL A 37 20.10 18.96 -7.19
CA VAL A 37 19.68 17.87 -6.31
C VAL A 37 18.61 18.32 -5.32
N ALA A 38 18.68 19.55 -4.80
CA ALA A 38 17.68 20.08 -3.88
C ALA A 38 16.29 20.20 -4.54
N ILE A 39 16.25 20.67 -5.79
CA ILE A 39 15.01 20.79 -6.57
C ILE A 39 14.46 19.39 -6.90
N ASN A 40 15.32 18.48 -7.36
CA ASN A 40 14.94 17.09 -7.63
C ASN A 40 14.32 16.41 -6.40
N THR A 41 14.95 16.57 -5.22
CA THR A 41 14.43 16.04 -3.95
C THR A 41 13.09 16.69 -3.57
N ALA A 42 12.96 18.01 -3.69
CA ALA A 42 11.72 18.72 -3.37
C ALA A 42 10.55 18.27 -4.26
N ILE A 43 10.76 18.14 -5.58
CA ILE A 43 9.75 17.66 -6.54
C ILE A 43 9.32 16.23 -6.17
N ASN A 44 10.27 15.32 -5.93
CA ASN A 44 9.96 13.95 -5.53
C ASN A 44 9.17 13.89 -4.22
N PHE A 45 9.53 14.74 -3.24
CA PHE A 45 8.82 14.81 -1.97
C PHE A 45 7.36 15.26 -2.18
N VAL A 46 7.13 16.33 -2.93
CA VAL A 46 5.77 16.85 -3.18
C VAL A 46 4.92 15.82 -3.92
N LEU A 47 5.44 15.24 -5.01
CA LEU A 47 4.73 14.23 -5.81
C LEU A 47 4.36 12.99 -4.99
N ASN A 48 5.29 12.47 -4.20
CA ASN A 48 5.06 11.28 -3.37
C ASN A 48 4.00 11.55 -2.29
N ASN A 49 4.05 12.71 -1.63
CA ASN A 49 3.04 13.07 -0.64
C ASN A 49 1.67 13.32 -1.28
N PHE A 50 1.60 13.96 -2.45
CA PHE A 50 0.36 14.18 -3.17
C PHE A 50 -0.33 12.87 -3.51
N SER A 51 0.41 11.90 -4.05
CA SER A 51 -0.11 10.56 -4.35
C SER A 51 -0.66 9.85 -3.12
N ARG A 52 0.04 9.91 -1.99
CA ARG A 52 -0.44 9.33 -0.72
C ARG A 52 -1.74 9.96 -0.25
N ILE A 53 -1.89 11.28 -0.41
CA ILE A 53 -3.12 12.00 -0.06
C ILE A 53 -4.27 11.53 -0.96
N VAL A 54 -4.07 11.49 -2.29
CA VAL A 54 -5.07 11.01 -3.25
C VAL A 54 -5.48 9.56 -2.95
N TYR A 55 -4.50 8.71 -2.66
CA TYR A 55 -4.73 7.32 -2.28
C TYR A 55 -5.56 7.22 -0.99
N PHE A 56 -5.20 7.96 0.05
CA PHE A 56 -5.92 7.97 1.33
C PHE A 56 -7.35 8.49 1.18
N MET A 57 -7.56 9.56 0.39
CA MET A 57 -8.89 10.08 0.08
C MET A 57 -9.74 9.04 -0.65
N THR A 58 -9.17 8.32 -1.61
CA THR A 58 -9.85 7.26 -2.36
C THR A 58 -10.22 6.09 -1.44
N TYR A 59 -9.30 5.67 -0.57
CA TYR A 59 -9.56 4.65 0.44
C TYR A 59 -10.70 5.05 1.39
N ARG A 60 -10.67 6.28 1.92
CA ARG A 60 -11.73 6.82 2.79
C ARG A 60 -13.08 6.78 2.10
N LYS A 61 -13.17 7.23 0.83
CA LYS A 61 -14.40 7.18 0.05
C LYS A 61 -14.92 5.75 -0.13
N ASN A 62 -14.06 4.80 -0.48
CA ASN A 62 -14.45 3.39 -0.64
C ASN A 62 -14.94 2.76 0.66
N VAL A 63 -14.30 3.07 1.80
CA VAL A 63 -14.72 2.60 3.12
C VAL A 63 -16.06 3.21 3.52
N MET A 64 -16.27 4.51 3.29
CA MET A 64 -17.55 5.17 3.59
C MET A 64 -18.69 4.57 2.76
N ALA A 65 -18.51 4.42 1.45
CA ALA A 65 -19.50 3.78 0.58
C ALA A 65 -19.82 2.33 1.00
N LEU A 66 -18.80 1.57 1.45
CA LEU A 66 -19.02 0.22 1.96
C LEU A 66 -19.80 0.22 3.28
N ASN A 67 -19.55 1.18 4.16
CA ASN A 67 -20.28 1.33 5.42
C ASN A 67 -21.75 1.73 5.20
N GLU A 68 -22.03 2.60 4.23
CA GLU A 68 -23.40 2.95 3.83
C GLU A 68 -24.18 1.73 3.33
N ILE A 69 -23.56 0.87 2.50
CA ILE A 69 -24.15 -0.42 2.07
C ILE A 69 -24.46 -1.31 3.28
N ASN A 70 -23.50 -1.45 4.20
CA ASN A 70 -23.65 -2.34 5.35
C ASN A 70 -24.70 -1.85 6.37
N ARG A 71 -25.06 -0.56 6.35
CA ARG A 71 -26.10 0.01 7.22
C ARG A 71 -27.52 -0.12 6.65
N GLY A 72 -27.66 -0.54 5.39
CA GLY A 72 -28.96 -0.57 4.72
C GLY A 72 -29.52 0.82 4.39
N GLU A 73 -28.69 1.87 4.44
CA GLU A 73 -29.09 3.26 4.14
C GLU A 73 -29.25 3.52 2.63
N ILE A 74 -29.11 2.50 1.78
CA ILE A 74 -29.10 2.63 0.32
C ILE A 74 -30.46 2.27 -0.26
N SER A 75 -31.03 3.19 -1.04
CA SER A 75 -32.24 2.97 -1.82
C SER A 75 -32.09 1.74 -2.74
N PHE A 76 -33.08 0.85 -2.72
CA PHE A 76 -33.13 -0.39 -3.50
C PHE A 76 -32.87 -0.16 -5.01
N ASP A 77 -33.26 1.00 -5.55
CA ASP A 77 -33.04 1.36 -6.95
C ASP A 77 -31.56 1.54 -7.34
N SER A 78 -30.67 1.70 -6.35
CA SER A 78 -29.24 1.94 -6.56
C SER A 78 -28.34 0.80 -6.07
N TYR A 79 -28.95 -0.27 -5.54
CA TYR A 79 -28.25 -1.43 -5.06
C TYR A 79 -28.05 -2.44 -6.18
N SER A 80 -26.78 -2.72 -6.47
CA SER A 80 -26.38 -3.78 -7.38
C SER A 80 -25.42 -4.71 -6.64
N VAL A 81 -25.72 -6.02 -6.67
CA VAL A 81 -24.88 -7.06 -6.08
C VAL A 81 -23.45 -6.97 -6.64
N ALA A 82 -23.29 -6.68 -7.93
CA ALA A 82 -21.99 -6.49 -8.55
C ALA A 82 -21.21 -5.32 -7.93
N ARG A 83 -21.88 -4.22 -7.61
CA ARG A 83 -21.27 -3.03 -7.00
C ARG A 83 -20.77 -3.30 -5.58
N SER A 84 -21.54 -4.03 -4.78
CA SER A 84 -21.14 -4.38 -3.40
C SER A 84 -19.92 -5.32 -3.38
N PHE A 85 -19.86 -6.29 -4.31
CA PHE A 85 -18.67 -7.13 -4.48
C PHE A 85 -17.44 -6.32 -4.90
N GLN A 86 -17.57 -5.42 -5.88
CA GLN A 86 -16.47 -4.57 -6.32
C GLN A 86 -15.94 -3.67 -5.19
N LEU A 87 -16.83 -3.03 -4.42
CA LEU A 87 -16.42 -2.18 -3.29
C LEU A 87 -15.69 -2.99 -2.21
N ARG A 88 -16.17 -4.19 -1.88
CA ARG A 88 -15.51 -5.08 -0.91
C ARG A 88 -14.12 -5.49 -1.37
N GLU A 89 -13.98 -5.88 -2.65
CA GLU A 89 -12.68 -6.21 -3.24
C GLU A 89 -11.73 -5.01 -3.20
N ASN A 90 -12.20 -3.82 -3.60
CA ASN A 90 -11.38 -2.61 -3.60
C ASN A 90 -10.90 -2.22 -2.21
N VAL A 91 -11.78 -2.27 -1.20
CA VAL A 91 -11.40 -1.97 0.19
C VAL A 91 -10.40 -3.01 0.72
N MET A 92 -10.58 -4.29 0.39
CA MET A 92 -9.64 -5.35 0.76
C MET A 92 -8.26 -5.08 0.15
N VAL A 93 -8.18 -4.81 -1.16
CA VAL A 93 -6.93 -4.50 -1.87
C VAL A 93 -6.28 -3.24 -1.30
N MET A 94 -7.05 -2.18 -1.07
CA MET A 94 -6.47 -0.94 -0.54
C MET A 94 -5.93 -1.11 0.88
N ARG A 95 -6.63 -1.86 1.73
CA ARG A 95 -6.19 -2.15 3.10
C ARG A 95 -4.95 -3.05 3.11
N TYR A 96 -4.85 -3.99 2.17
CA TYR A 96 -3.63 -4.75 1.92
C TYR A 96 -2.44 -3.81 1.68
N PHE A 97 -2.55 -2.90 0.70
CA PHE A 97 -1.48 -1.94 0.41
C PHE A 97 -1.14 -1.06 1.61
N VAL A 98 -2.12 -0.54 2.36
CA VAL A 98 -1.85 0.25 3.58
C VAL A 98 -1.07 -0.56 4.62
N SER A 99 -1.41 -1.84 4.80
CA SER A 99 -0.76 -2.70 5.78
C SER A 99 0.71 -3.02 5.46
N VAL A 100 1.06 -3.00 4.17
CA VAL A 100 2.44 -3.15 3.66
C VAL A 100 3.16 -1.81 3.65
N ALA A 101 2.54 -0.75 3.14
CA ALA A 101 3.14 0.56 2.95
C ALA A 101 3.45 1.29 4.27
N LEU A 102 2.56 1.23 5.27
CA LEU A 102 2.74 1.99 6.52
C LEU A 102 4.02 1.60 7.29
N PRO A 103 4.32 0.31 7.55
CA PRO A 103 5.61 -0.11 8.10
C PRO A 103 6.80 0.32 7.26
N SER A 104 6.68 0.22 5.93
CA SER A 104 7.75 0.61 5.01
C SER A 104 8.05 2.10 5.07
N VAL A 105 7.03 2.95 5.19
CA VAL A 105 7.22 4.39 5.42
C VAL A 105 7.95 4.65 6.73
N ALA A 106 7.55 3.98 7.81
CA ALA A 106 8.20 4.13 9.12
C ALA A 106 9.70 3.75 9.07
N VAL A 107 10.04 2.65 8.39
CA VAL A 107 11.44 2.22 8.22
C VAL A 107 12.22 3.11 7.25
N SER A 108 11.56 3.72 6.27
CA SER A 108 12.21 4.64 5.33
C SER A 108 12.49 6.03 5.90
N PHE A 109 11.81 6.42 6.98
CA PHE A 109 11.92 7.78 7.54
C PHE A 109 13.37 8.17 7.95
N PRO A 110 14.15 7.31 8.63
CA PRO A 110 15.56 7.58 8.93
C PRO A 110 16.41 7.85 7.68
N CYS A 111 16.10 7.24 6.53
CA CYS A 111 16.84 7.49 5.29
C CYS A 111 16.77 8.97 4.88
N PHE A 112 15.64 9.64 5.09
CA PHE A 112 15.52 11.07 4.79
C PHE A 112 16.37 11.92 5.72
N VAL A 113 16.48 11.55 7.00
CA VAL A 113 17.35 12.24 7.97
C VAL A 113 18.81 12.10 7.57
N TYR A 114 19.23 10.88 7.20
CA TYR A 114 20.59 10.62 6.74
C TYR A 114 20.91 11.38 5.45
N PHE A 115 20.00 11.32 4.47
CA PHE A 115 20.16 12.06 3.22
C PHE A 115 20.26 13.58 3.45
N ALA A 116 19.39 14.14 4.28
CA ALA A 116 19.40 15.57 4.61
C ALA A 116 20.71 15.97 5.32
N PHE A 117 21.17 15.18 6.29
CA PHE A 117 22.43 15.46 6.98
C PHE A 117 23.64 15.35 6.03
N HIS A 118 23.65 14.36 5.15
CA HIS A 118 24.69 14.23 4.13
C HIS A 118 24.70 15.43 3.17
N GLN A 119 23.54 15.92 2.76
CA GLN A 119 23.42 16.97 1.76
C GLN A 119 23.64 18.38 2.32
N PHE A 120 23.06 18.69 3.48
CA PHE A 120 23.04 20.03 4.07
C PHE A 120 24.02 20.20 5.24
N GLY A 121 24.68 19.13 5.67
CA GLY A 121 25.70 19.20 6.73
C GLY A 121 26.93 20.01 6.30
N PRO A 122 27.65 20.63 7.26
CA PRO A 122 28.88 21.37 6.98
C PRO A 122 29.89 20.55 6.16
N SER A 123 30.53 21.18 5.18
CA SER A 123 31.49 20.53 4.29
C SER A 123 32.73 19.99 5.03
N GLU A 124 33.07 20.60 6.16
CA GLU A 124 34.20 20.21 7.02
C GLU A 124 33.98 18.84 7.71
N TRP A 125 32.73 18.41 7.86
CA TRP A 125 32.38 17.17 8.58
C TRP A 125 32.45 15.95 7.67
N ILE A 126 33.62 15.71 7.07
CA ILE A 126 33.85 14.67 6.07
C ILE A 126 33.52 13.27 6.62
N LEU A 127 34.01 12.95 7.83
CA LEU A 127 33.81 11.64 8.44
C LEU A 127 32.33 11.37 8.79
N PRO A 128 31.62 12.25 9.53
CA PRO A 128 30.18 12.08 9.76
C PRO A 128 29.37 11.92 8.48
N ARG A 129 29.61 12.74 7.45
CA ARG A 129 28.88 12.65 6.17
C ARG A 129 29.07 11.29 5.50
N LYS A 130 30.30 10.75 5.49
CA LYS A 130 30.58 9.40 4.96
C LYS A 130 29.87 8.31 5.74
N ILE A 131 29.89 8.38 7.08
CA ILE A 131 29.18 7.41 7.94
C ILE A 131 27.67 7.46 7.66
N THR A 132 27.10 8.66 7.57
CA THR A 132 25.69 8.84 7.27
C THR A 132 25.30 8.28 5.90
N TYR A 133 26.15 8.43 4.89
CA TYR A 133 25.95 7.82 3.58
C TYR A 133 25.94 6.28 3.65
N SER A 134 26.88 5.66 4.37
CA SER A 134 26.88 4.21 4.58
C SER A 134 25.64 3.72 5.36
N LEU A 135 25.18 4.49 6.36
CA LEU A 135 23.96 4.19 7.12
C LEU A 135 22.70 4.31 6.26
N PHE A 136 22.67 5.28 5.34
CA PHE A 136 21.61 5.41 4.35
C PHE A 136 21.50 4.16 3.48
N ASP A 137 22.61 3.69 2.90
CA ASP A 137 22.63 2.48 2.07
C ASP A 137 22.17 1.24 2.85
N LEU A 138 22.66 1.08 4.09
CA LEU A 138 22.23 0.00 4.97
C LEU A 138 20.72 0.04 5.26
N HIS A 139 20.16 1.22 5.52
CA HIS A 139 18.72 1.37 5.78
C HIS A 139 17.87 1.15 4.52
N VAL A 140 18.36 1.49 3.34
CA VAL A 140 17.68 1.16 2.07
C VAL A 140 17.56 -0.36 1.91
N ILE A 141 18.62 -1.11 2.20
CA ILE A 141 18.58 -2.58 2.19
C ILE A 141 17.60 -3.10 3.24
N LEU A 142 17.65 -2.58 4.48
CA LEU A 142 16.74 -2.97 5.55
C LEU A 142 15.28 -2.69 5.19
N PHE A 143 15.00 -1.54 4.59
CA PHE A 143 13.69 -1.17 4.07
C PHE A 143 13.17 -2.20 3.05
N ARG A 144 14.03 -2.64 2.11
CA ARG A 144 13.66 -3.66 1.12
C ARG A 144 13.35 -5.00 1.77
N LEU A 145 14.16 -5.42 2.74
CA LEU A 145 13.93 -6.66 3.49
C LEU A 145 12.62 -6.62 4.28
N VAL A 146 12.34 -5.51 4.97
CA VAL A 146 11.08 -5.33 5.70
C VAL A 146 9.90 -5.28 4.74
N TYR A 147 10.00 -4.55 3.63
CA TYR A 147 8.95 -4.48 2.61
C TYR A 147 8.61 -5.88 2.08
N LEU A 148 9.62 -6.63 1.62
CA LEU A 148 9.46 -7.98 1.09
C LEU A 148 8.86 -8.93 2.14
N TYR A 149 9.37 -8.87 3.37
CA TYR A 149 8.82 -9.67 4.48
C TYR A 149 7.34 -9.36 4.71
N ARG A 150 6.94 -8.08 4.69
CA ARG A 150 5.54 -7.67 4.86
C ARG A 150 4.68 -8.10 3.69
N GLU A 151 5.16 -7.97 2.46
CA GLU A 151 4.45 -8.40 1.25
C GLU A 151 4.13 -9.91 1.28
N ILE A 152 5.12 -10.73 1.66
CA ILE A 152 4.97 -12.19 1.79
C ILE A 152 4.02 -12.54 2.94
N THR A 153 4.14 -11.87 4.10
CA THR A 153 3.36 -12.23 5.29
C THR A 153 1.90 -11.76 5.26
N VAL A 154 1.59 -10.70 4.52
CA VAL A 154 0.21 -10.19 4.43
C VAL A 154 -0.61 -10.99 3.40
N ASN A 155 0.02 -11.56 2.37
CA ASN A 155 -0.69 -12.37 1.37
C ASN A 155 -0.58 -13.86 1.69
N ASP A 156 -1.65 -14.44 2.24
CA ASP A 156 -1.71 -15.86 2.62
C ASP A 156 -1.42 -16.81 1.45
N THR A 157 -1.83 -16.45 0.22
CA THR A 157 -1.56 -17.26 -0.98
C THR A 157 -0.07 -17.28 -1.29
N ILE A 158 0.57 -16.12 -1.30
CA ILE A 158 2.03 -16.01 -1.51
C ILE A 158 2.76 -16.75 -0.38
N LEU A 159 2.34 -16.58 0.87
CA LEU A 159 2.94 -17.27 2.01
C LEU A 159 2.85 -18.79 1.88
N LYS A 160 1.73 -19.33 1.40
CA LYS A 160 1.56 -20.77 1.15
C LYS A 160 2.50 -21.28 0.07
N GLU A 161 2.65 -20.56 -1.04
CA GLU A 161 3.61 -20.90 -2.09
C GLU A 161 5.05 -20.80 -1.59
N PHE A 162 5.40 -19.75 -0.84
CA PHE A 162 6.72 -19.57 -0.23
C PHE A 162 7.07 -20.68 0.77
N LYS A 163 6.10 -21.20 1.53
CA LYS A 163 6.31 -22.33 2.45
C LYS A 163 6.66 -23.64 1.74
N LYS A 164 6.33 -23.80 0.45
CA LYS A 164 6.75 -24.97 -0.34
C LYS A 164 8.23 -24.91 -0.70
N ILE A 165 8.85 -23.72 -0.68
CA ILE A 165 10.27 -23.53 -0.94
C ILE A 165 11.04 -23.74 0.38
N ASN A 166 11.57 -24.95 0.60
CA ASN A 166 12.21 -25.42 1.84
C ASN A 166 13.29 -24.47 2.43
N LEU A 167 13.92 -23.65 1.60
CA LEU A 167 15.00 -22.74 1.99
C LEU A 167 14.52 -21.60 2.92
N ILE A 168 13.26 -21.18 2.77
CA ILE A 168 12.70 -20.03 3.49
C ILE A 168 12.11 -20.43 4.84
N THR A 169 11.76 -21.71 5.01
CA THR A 169 11.29 -22.28 6.28
C THR A 169 12.32 -22.10 7.39
N CYS A 170 13.62 -22.13 7.08
CA CYS A 170 14.68 -21.86 8.05
C CYS A 170 14.68 -20.40 8.51
N LEU A 171 14.62 -19.44 7.59
CA LEU A 171 14.58 -18.00 7.89
C LEU A 171 13.31 -17.60 8.66
N ILE A 172 12.16 -18.17 8.30
CA ILE A 172 10.88 -17.91 8.97
C ILE A 172 10.88 -18.42 10.42
N ARG A 173 11.61 -19.51 10.74
CA ARG A 173 11.69 -20.05 12.10
C ARG A 173 12.40 -19.11 13.08
N PHE A 174 13.34 -18.29 12.62
CA PHE A 174 14.05 -17.33 13.46
C PHE A 174 13.26 -16.04 13.71
N LEU A 175 12.20 -15.79 12.95
CA LEU A 175 11.36 -14.62 13.13
C LEU A 175 10.26 -14.95 14.14
N PRO A 176 10.12 -14.18 15.24
CA PRO A 176 9.06 -14.41 16.21
C PRO A 176 7.72 -14.33 15.49
N HIS A 177 7.05 -15.47 15.39
CA HIS A 177 5.74 -15.59 14.76
C HIS A 177 4.72 -14.94 15.70
N SER A 178 4.67 -13.61 15.67
CA SER A 178 3.59 -12.86 16.29
C SER A 178 2.32 -13.31 15.59
N ARG A 179 1.57 -14.23 16.21
CA ARG A 179 0.21 -14.61 15.82
C ARG A 179 -0.63 -13.34 15.84
N ARG A 180 -0.59 -12.57 14.75
CA ARG A 180 -1.55 -11.51 14.54
C ARG A 180 -2.84 -12.19 14.16
N VAL A 181 -3.84 -12.00 15.02
CA VAL A 181 -5.25 -12.24 14.73
C VAL A 181 -5.48 -11.68 13.33
N ASN A 182 -5.71 -12.55 12.35
CA ASN A 182 -5.99 -12.14 11.00
C ASN A 182 -7.34 -11.41 11.08
N PRO A 183 -7.39 -10.06 11.02
CA PRO A 183 -8.65 -9.34 11.21
C PRO A 183 -9.61 -9.59 10.03
N TYR A 184 -9.17 -10.35 9.03
CA TYR A 184 -9.94 -10.77 7.88
C TYR A 184 -10.73 -12.07 8.09
N LYS A 185 -10.31 -12.95 9.01
CA LYS A 185 -10.96 -14.26 9.12
C LYS A 185 -12.33 -14.20 9.79
N ASP A 186 -12.54 -13.27 10.72
CA ASP A 186 -13.71 -13.31 11.62
C ASP A 186 -15.00 -12.67 11.09
N ARG A 187 -14.94 -11.75 10.11
CA ARG A 187 -16.16 -11.05 9.62
C ARG A 187 -16.69 -11.50 8.27
N SER A 188 -15.84 -12.00 7.38
CA SER A 188 -16.33 -12.48 6.08
C SER A 188 -16.85 -13.91 6.13
N GLU A 189 -16.39 -14.74 7.08
CA GLU A 189 -16.91 -16.11 7.27
C GLU A 189 -18.22 -16.11 8.07
N SER A 190 -18.36 -15.26 9.10
CA SER A 190 -19.61 -15.11 9.85
C SER A 190 -20.76 -14.51 9.04
N PHE A 191 -20.50 -13.66 8.04
CA PHE A 191 -21.53 -13.08 7.17
C PHE A 191 -21.82 -13.88 5.88
N ARG A 192 -21.04 -14.93 5.58
CA ARG A 192 -21.18 -15.72 4.33
C ARG A 192 -22.03 -16.96 4.48
N ALA A 193 -22.26 -17.45 5.69
CA ALA A 193 -22.82 -18.79 5.86
C ALA A 193 -24.35 -18.82 5.96
N GLU A 194 -25.03 -17.80 6.52
CA GLU A 194 -26.44 -17.98 6.91
C GLU A 194 -27.47 -17.03 6.24
N ASP A 195 -27.20 -15.75 5.97
CA ASP A 195 -28.34 -14.82 5.74
C ASP A 195 -28.60 -14.28 4.32
N ASN A 196 -27.61 -14.12 3.43
CA ASN A 196 -27.82 -13.23 2.26
C ASN A 196 -28.26 -13.88 0.95
N THR A 197 -28.01 -15.18 0.74
CA THR A 197 -28.55 -15.87 -0.44
C THR A 197 -29.93 -16.46 -0.17
N GLN A 198 -30.17 -16.96 1.05
CA GLN A 198 -31.47 -17.51 1.43
C GLN A 198 -32.55 -16.41 1.45
N SER A 199 -32.29 -15.29 2.13
CA SER A 199 -33.24 -14.17 2.22
C SER A 199 -33.61 -13.55 0.87
N TYR A 200 -32.71 -13.60 -0.12
CA TYR A 200 -33.01 -13.08 -1.46
C TYR A 200 -34.00 -13.98 -2.22
N PHE A 201 -33.93 -15.30 -2.03
CA PHE A 201 -34.89 -16.23 -2.62
C PHE A 201 -36.19 -16.31 -1.80
N ASP A 202 -36.12 -16.14 -0.49
CA ASP A 202 -37.28 -16.12 0.41
C ASP A 202 -38.17 -14.87 0.22
N GLN A 203 -37.66 -13.79 -0.38
CA GLN A 203 -38.46 -12.61 -0.74
C GLN A 203 -39.18 -12.74 -2.10
N LEU A 204 -38.84 -13.74 -2.90
CA LEU A 204 -39.46 -14.00 -4.21
C LEU A 204 -40.55 -15.10 -4.14
N SER A 205 -40.71 -15.75 -2.98
CA SER A 205 -41.77 -16.72 -2.67
C SER A 205 -42.91 -16.09 -1.91
#